data_AF-A0AA38PUN2-F1
#
_entry.id   AF-A0AA38PUN2-F1
#
_cell.length_a   1.000
_cell.length_b   1.000
_cell.length_c   1.000
_cell.angle_alpha   90.00
_cell.angle_beta   90.00
_cell.angle_gamma   90.00
#
_symmetry.space_group_name_H-M   'P 1'
#
loop_
_entity.id
_entity.type
_entity.pdbx_description
1 polymer ?
#
loop_
_entity_poly.entity_id
_entity_poly.type
_entity_poly.pdbx_seq_one_letter_code
_entity_poly.pdbx_strand_id
1 'polypeptide(L)'
;MECIDISSKQFPAERPPEMRFSINTVAQLPSEWIDRFHYIHQRLMVAAMNDSLWRSAILELIRVIRPGGWVELLEIEMETLGWGIGPRSKQLCTLIQTMNAEKGVIGDLSFYLPASLKGAGFSDVHCVTRHVSIGGELGCDGKDYREAGDNEDNRKKGYSSEEWRDIWMGMKGPVIRGGGYGIVNSEEEYEALLEGSLLEWKTSREAYTTFYTILARKSL
;
A
#
# COMPACT_ATOMS: atom_id res chain seq x y z
N MET A 1 -10.10 -8.46 19.06
CA MET A 1 -9.19 -7.69 18.16
C MET A 1 -9.53 -6.22 18.29
N GLU A 2 -8.54 -5.35 18.43
CA GLU A 2 -8.76 -3.89 18.36
C GLU A 2 -8.53 -3.45 16.91
N CYS A 3 -9.48 -2.72 16.34
CA CYS A 3 -9.47 -2.24 14.97
C CYS A 3 -9.63 -0.72 15.00
N ILE A 4 -8.70 -0.01 14.37
CA ILE A 4 -8.68 1.45 14.38
C ILE A 4 -8.64 2.01 12.98
N ASP A 5 -9.24 3.18 12.82
CA ASP A 5 -9.11 4.04 11.64
C ASP A 5 -9.29 5.48 12.12
N ILE A 6 -8.78 6.46 11.36
CA ILE A 6 -9.03 7.88 11.64
C ILE A 6 -10.48 8.29 11.35
N SER A 7 -11.26 7.40 10.73
CA SER A 7 -12.65 7.63 10.32
C SER A 7 -13.49 6.38 10.50
N SER A 8 -14.67 6.51 11.09
CA SER A 8 -15.63 5.39 11.18
C SER A 8 -16.29 5.02 9.85
N LYS A 9 -16.02 5.75 8.76
CA LYS A 9 -16.63 5.51 7.44
C LYS A 9 -16.26 4.15 6.84
N GLN A 10 -15.12 3.58 7.25
CA GLN A 10 -14.65 2.27 6.79
C GLN A 10 -15.07 1.12 7.73
N PHE A 11 -15.74 1.42 8.84
CA PHE A 11 -16.16 0.37 9.77
C PHE A 11 -17.33 -0.41 9.18
N PRO A 12 -17.36 -1.73 9.38
CA PRO A 12 -18.47 -2.55 8.89
C PRO A 12 -19.75 -2.17 9.64
N ALA A 13 -20.88 -2.26 8.93
CA ALA A 13 -22.20 -2.06 9.51
C ALA A 13 -22.50 -3.13 10.58
N GLU A 14 -22.15 -4.38 10.27
CA GLU A 14 -22.22 -5.51 11.20
C GLU A 14 -20.87 -5.71 11.88
N ARG A 15 -20.85 -5.66 13.22
CA ARG A 15 -19.62 -5.73 14.01
C ARG A 15 -19.56 -7.07 14.76
N PRO A 16 -18.59 -7.94 14.44
CA PRO A 16 -18.38 -9.16 15.22
C PRO A 16 -18.10 -8.80 16.69
N PRO A 17 -18.69 -9.53 17.66
CA PRO A 17 -18.53 -9.21 19.08
C PRO A 17 -17.08 -9.33 19.58
N GLU A 18 -16.23 -10.09 18.88
CA GLU A 18 -14.81 -10.26 19.18
C GLU A 18 -13.95 -9.09 18.69
N MET A 19 -14.51 -8.18 17.88
CA MET A 19 -13.81 -7.03 17.29
C MET A 19 -14.33 -5.71 17.88
N ARG A 20 -13.41 -4.86 18.30
CA ARG A 20 -13.71 -3.52 18.82
C ARG A 20 -13.20 -2.51 17.80
N PHE A 21 -14.10 -1.65 17.34
CA PHE A 21 -13.78 -0.60 16.38
C PHE A 21 -13.75 0.74 17.09
N SER A 22 -12.69 1.52 16.89
CA SER A 22 -12.54 2.84 17.51
C SER A 22 -11.82 3.81 16.59
N ILE A 23 -12.20 5.09 16.67
CA ILE A 23 -11.55 6.14 15.88
C ILE A 23 -10.24 6.50 16.58
N ASN A 24 -9.10 6.17 15.96
CA ASN A 24 -7.76 6.48 16.45
C ASN A 24 -6.79 6.65 15.28
N THR A 25 -5.71 7.39 15.52
CA THR A 25 -4.57 7.46 14.60
C THR A 25 -3.46 6.56 15.08
N VAL A 26 -2.76 5.89 14.14
CA VAL A 26 -1.58 5.07 14.50
C VAL A 26 -0.43 5.90 15.06
N ALA A 27 -0.39 7.21 14.77
CA ALA A 27 0.60 8.13 15.30
C ALA A 27 0.35 8.54 16.77
N GLN A 28 -0.81 8.19 17.34
CA GLN A 28 -1.20 8.48 18.72
C GLN A 28 -2.28 7.48 19.17
N LEU A 29 -1.85 6.30 19.59
CA LEU A 29 -2.72 5.26 20.11
C LEU A 29 -3.13 5.58 21.56
N PRO A 30 -4.21 4.97 22.06
CA PRO A 30 -4.64 5.17 23.44
C PRO A 30 -3.51 4.92 24.44
N SER A 31 -3.37 5.84 25.40
CA SER A 31 -2.24 5.88 26.34
C SER A 31 -2.15 4.62 27.21
N GLU A 32 -3.29 3.99 27.50
CA GLU A 32 -3.40 2.78 28.32
C GLU A 32 -2.98 1.50 27.59
N TRP A 33 -2.72 1.56 26.28
CA TRP A 33 -2.30 0.40 25.49
C TRP A 33 -0.80 0.13 25.64
N ILE A 34 -0.27 -0.03 26.83
CA ILE A 34 1.15 -0.37 27.02
C ILE A 34 1.29 -1.89 27.09
N ASP A 35 2.22 -2.47 26.31
CA ASP A 35 2.49 -3.91 26.29
C ASP A 35 1.21 -4.75 26.27
N ARG A 36 0.28 -4.40 25.36
CA ARG A 36 -1.06 -4.97 25.31
C ARG A 36 -1.19 -6.05 24.25
N PHE A 37 -0.52 -5.86 23.11
CA PHE A 37 -0.74 -6.69 21.93
C PHE A 37 0.38 -7.70 21.71
N HIS A 38 0.03 -8.93 21.36
CA HIS A 38 0.99 -9.95 20.94
C HIS A 38 1.37 -9.81 19.46
N TYR A 39 0.49 -9.20 18.67
CA TYR A 39 0.63 -9.03 17.25
C TYR A 39 -0.07 -7.76 16.79
N ILE A 40 0.55 -7.00 15.90
CA ILE A 40 -0.02 -5.82 15.25
C ILE A 40 0.14 -5.99 13.73
N HIS A 41 -0.94 -5.73 13.02
CA HIS A 41 -0.94 -5.71 11.56
C HIS A 41 -1.37 -4.32 11.07
N GLN A 42 -0.58 -3.74 10.17
CA GLN A 42 -0.90 -2.49 9.48
C GLN A 42 -0.69 -2.70 7.98
N ARG A 43 -1.58 -2.14 7.15
CA ARG A 43 -1.47 -2.25 5.69
C ARG A 43 -1.78 -0.94 4.98
N LEU A 44 -0.97 -0.66 3.96
CA LEU A 44 -1.16 0.36 2.93
C LEU A 44 -1.36 1.78 3.50
N MET A 45 -0.54 2.16 4.46
CA MET A 45 -0.57 3.51 5.04
C MET A 45 0.31 4.51 4.28
N VAL A 46 1.17 4.06 3.35
CA VAL A 46 2.15 4.92 2.63
C VAL A 46 1.60 6.25 2.14
N ALA A 47 0.40 6.28 1.55
CA ALA A 47 -0.18 7.50 0.97
C ALA A 47 -0.69 8.52 2.03
N ALA A 48 -0.83 8.09 3.28
CA ALA A 48 -1.31 8.91 4.40
C ALA A 48 -0.18 9.37 5.33
N MET A 49 1.07 8.93 5.09
CA MET A 49 2.17 9.07 6.02
C MET A 49 3.34 9.84 5.40
N ASN A 50 3.96 10.70 6.21
CA ASN A 50 5.26 11.31 5.94
C ASN A 50 6.26 10.86 7.02
N ASP A 51 7.52 11.32 6.95
CA ASP A 51 8.56 10.92 7.91
C ASP A 51 8.16 11.14 9.38
N SER A 52 7.56 12.29 9.72
CA SER A 52 7.19 12.56 11.11
C SER A 52 6.07 11.65 11.61
N LEU A 53 5.07 11.38 10.78
CA LEU A 53 3.98 10.44 11.12
C LEU A 53 4.50 9.01 11.24
N TRP A 54 5.41 8.58 10.36
CA TRP A 54 6.02 7.26 10.43
C TRP A 54 6.81 7.06 11.73
N ARG A 55 7.61 8.05 12.12
CA ARG A 55 8.35 8.02 13.39
C ARG A 55 7.41 7.90 14.59
N SER A 56 6.36 8.73 14.64
CA SER A 56 5.36 8.67 15.71
C SER A 56 4.65 7.31 15.74
N ALA A 57 4.24 6.79 14.58
CA ALA A 57 3.61 5.48 14.48
C ALA A 57 4.52 4.37 14.99
N ILE A 58 5.80 4.35 14.59
CA ILE A 58 6.76 3.33 15.03
C ILE A 58 6.99 3.38 16.56
N LEU A 59 7.04 4.58 17.15
CA LEU A 59 7.14 4.75 18.60
C LEU A 59 5.90 4.23 19.33
N GLU A 60 4.72 4.43 18.76
CA GLU A 60 3.49 3.86 19.30
C GLU A 60 3.47 2.33 19.15
N LEU A 61 3.88 1.80 18.00
CA LEU A 61 3.94 0.36 17.74
C LEU A 61 4.84 -0.36 18.77
N ILE A 62 6.05 0.17 19.05
CA ILE A 62 6.95 -0.44 20.06
C ILE A 62 6.40 -0.29 21.49
N ARG A 63 5.68 0.80 21.79
CA ARG A 63 5.05 1.01 23.10
C ARG A 63 3.92 0.02 23.36
N VAL A 64 3.09 -0.24 22.36
CA VAL A 64 1.86 -1.03 22.53
C VAL A 64 2.04 -2.52 22.33
N ILE A 65 3.04 -2.94 21.57
CA ILE A 65 3.38 -4.36 21.40
C ILE A 65 4.08 -4.88 22.67
N ARG A 66 3.72 -6.09 23.10
CA ARG A 66 4.36 -6.80 24.23
C ARG A 66 5.80 -7.19 23.89
N PRO A 67 6.69 -7.32 24.90
CA PRO A 67 7.95 -8.01 24.72
C PRO A 67 7.75 -9.39 24.08
N GLY A 68 8.54 -9.69 23.06
CA GLY A 68 8.42 -10.90 22.25
C GLY A 68 7.31 -10.89 21.20
N GLY A 69 6.44 -9.88 21.15
CA GLY A 69 5.37 -9.72 20.16
C GLY A 69 5.86 -9.23 18.79
N TRP A 70 5.00 -9.37 17.78
CA TRP A 70 5.34 -9.12 16.38
C TRP A 70 4.54 -7.96 15.77
N VAL A 71 5.21 -7.18 14.93
CA VAL A 71 4.60 -6.19 14.04
C VAL A 71 4.77 -6.68 12.60
N GLU A 72 3.68 -6.64 11.84
CA GLU A 72 3.66 -6.86 10.40
C GLU A 72 3.14 -5.62 9.68
N LEU A 73 3.97 -5.04 8.82
CA LEU A 73 3.63 -3.92 7.96
C LEU A 73 3.58 -4.41 6.51
N LEU A 74 2.45 -4.23 5.83
CA LEU A 74 2.31 -4.49 4.40
C LEU A 74 2.19 -3.16 3.65
N GLU A 75 3.21 -2.78 2.91
CA GLU A 75 3.25 -1.51 2.18
C GLU A 75 3.53 -1.71 0.70
N ILE A 76 3.30 -0.67 -0.09
CA ILE A 76 3.48 -0.66 -1.55
C ILE A 76 4.56 0.36 -1.94
N GLU A 77 5.34 0.02 -2.95
CA GLU A 77 6.39 0.88 -3.52
C GLU A 77 5.80 2.14 -4.17
N MET A 78 6.38 3.31 -3.87
CA MET A 78 5.89 4.62 -4.33
C MET A 78 6.96 5.49 -5.01
N GLU A 79 8.23 5.06 -5.02
CA GLU A 79 9.35 5.65 -5.74
C GLU A 79 9.52 4.98 -7.12
N THR A 80 9.76 3.68 -7.17
CA THR A 80 10.01 2.96 -8.44
C THR A 80 8.75 2.23 -8.93
N LEU A 81 7.97 2.94 -9.75
CA LEU A 81 6.67 2.47 -10.24
C LEU A 81 6.82 1.59 -11.49
N GLY A 82 6.91 0.27 -11.29
CA GLY A 82 7.11 -0.76 -12.33
C GLY A 82 5.98 -0.92 -13.37
N TRP A 83 4.95 -0.07 -13.29
CA TRP A 83 3.82 -0.03 -14.21
C TRP A 83 3.85 1.19 -15.15
N GLY A 84 4.90 2.02 -15.09
CA GLY A 84 5.18 3.10 -16.06
C GLY A 84 5.76 2.58 -17.38
N ILE A 85 4.99 1.77 -18.10
CA ILE A 85 5.45 1.01 -19.28
C ILE A 85 5.29 1.75 -20.61
N GLY A 86 4.38 2.72 -20.69
CA GLY A 86 4.08 3.48 -21.90
C GLY A 86 3.92 4.98 -21.63
N PRO A 87 3.72 5.81 -22.66
CA PRO A 87 3.64 7.26 -22.50
C PRO A 87 2.62 7.74 -21.47
N ARG A 88 1.41 7.17 -21.44
CA ARG A 88 0.32 7.58 -20.53
C ARG A 88 0.59 7.10 -19.10
N SER A 89 0.94 5.84 -18.93
CA SER A 89 1.28 5.28 -17.61
C SER A 89 2.52 5.94 -17.01
N LYS A 90 3.51 6.34 -17.83
CA LYS A 90 4.66 7.16 -17.37
C LYS A 90 4.22 8.55 -16.91
N GLN A 91 3.34 9.22 -17.65
CA GLN A 91 2.77 10.50 -17.22
C GLN A 91 2.03 10.37 -15.88
N LEU A 92 1.27 9.29 -15.70
CA LEU A 92 0.60 8.97 -14.43
C LEU A 92 1.61 8.71 -13.31
N CYS A 93 2.67 7.93 -13.54
CA CYS A 93 3.76 7.73 -12.57
C CYS A 93 4.36 9.07 -12.13
N THR A 94 4.71 9.95 -13.07
CA THR A 94 5.26 11.27 -12.78
C THR A 94 4.30 12.10 -11.93
N LEU A 95 3.01 12.11 -12.26
CA LEU A 95 1.98 12.80 -11.48
C LEU A 95 2.00 12.32 -10.02
N ILE A 96 1.99 11.01 -9.80
CA ILE A 96 1.98 10.41 -8.46
C ILE A 96 3.26 10.71 -7.70
N GLN A 97 4.42 10.62 -8.35
CA GLN A 97 5.71 10.94 -7.75
C GLN A 97 5.77 12.41 -7.32
N THR A 98 5.31 13.34 -8.15
CA THR A 98 5.22 14.77 -7.79
C THR A 98 4.28 14.99 -6.61
N MET A 99 3.09 14.38 -6.64
CA MET A 99 2.14 14.43 -5.52
C MET A 99 2.75 13.91 -4.22
N ASN A 100 3.44 12.77 -4.28
CA ASN A 100 4.05 12.13 -3.13
C ASN A 100 5.20 12.97 -2.57
N ALA A 101 6.03 13.55 -3.43
CA ALA A 101 7.10 14.45 -3.04
C ALA A 101 6.57 15.70 -2.32
N GLU A 102 5.51 16.34 -2.83
CA GLU A 102 4.88 17.49 -2.17
C GLU A 102 4.30 17.15 -0.80
N LYS A 103 3.77 15.93 -0.64
CA LYS A 103 3.23 15.44 0.64
C LYS A 103 4.31 14.93 1.62
N GLY A 104 5.56 14.82 1.17
CA GLY A 104 6.65 14.23 1.95
C GLY A 104 6.47 12.73 2.21
N VAL A 105 5.79 12.04 1.29
CA VAL A 105 5.64 10.57 1.33
C VAL A 105 7.01 9.93 1.11
N ILE A 106 7.34 8.94 1.93
CA ILE A 106 8.55 8.15 1.76
C ILE A 106 8.28 7.08 0.68
N GLY A 107 9.08 7.10 -0.38
CA GLY A 107 8.91 6.23 -1.54
C GLY A 107 9.44 4.80 -1.32
N ASP A 108 10.76 4.64 -1.11
CA ASP A 108 11.36 3.35 -0.77
C ASP A 108 11.18 2.99 0.71
N LEU A 109 10.04 2.37 1.00
CA LEU A 109 9.74 1.83 2.33
C LEU A 109 10.50 0.53 2.65
N SER A 110 11.07 -0.14 1.65
CA SER A 110 11.83 -1.39 1.84
C SER A 110 13.14 -1.16 2.59
N PHE A 111 13.73 0.03 2.44
CA PHE A 111 14.88 0.46 3.22
C PHE A 111 14.45 1.22 4.49
N TYR A 112 13.52 2.17 4.34
CA TYR A 112 13.15 3.09 5.41
C TYR A 112 12.52 2.38 6.63
N LEU A 113 11.54 1.50 6.43
CA LEU A 113 10.83 0.88 7.55
C LEU A 113 11.72 -0.10 8.33
N PRO A 114 12.50 -1.00 7.70
CA PRO A 114 13.41 -1.86 8.46
C PRO A 114 14.45 -1.08 9.25
N ALA A 115 15.01 0.01 8.71
CA ALA A 115 15.96 0.85 9.43
C ALA A 115 15.29 1.55 10.63
N SER A 116 14.10 2.11 10.42
CA SER A 116 13.36 2.82 11.45
C SER A 116 12.89 1.91 12.59
N LEU A 117 12.41 0.70 12.26
CA LEU A 117 12.03 -0.31 13.26
C LEU A 117 13.23 -0.76 14.09
N LYS A 118 14.38 -1.05 13.47
CA LYS A 118 15.62 -1.36 14.20
C LYS A 118 16.03 -0.22 15.12
N GLY A 119 15.99 1.03 14.63
CA GLY A 119 16.31 2.22 15.41
C GLY A 119 15.40 2.43 16.63
N ALA A 120 14.15 1.96 16.56
CA ALA A 120 13.19 2.02 17.65
C ALA A 120 13.31 0.87 18.68
N GLY A 121 14.21 -0.11 18.45
CA GLY A 121 14.46 -1.21 19.38
C GLY A 121 13.79 -2.54 19.02
N PHE A 122 13.23 -2.67 17.81
CA PHE A 122 12.81 -3.97 17.30
C PHE A 122 14.01 -4.84 16.91
N SER A 123 13.91 -6.14 17.16
CA SER A 123 14.79 -7.21 16.69
C SER A 123 14.13 -8.03 15.57
N ASP A 124 14.86 -9.00 15.00
CA ASP A 124 14.35 -9.94 13.98
C ASP A 124 13.61 -9.25 12.82
N VAL A 125 14.19 -8.15 12.33
CA VAL A 125 13.57 -7.33 11.29
C VAL A 125 13.84 -7.92 9.91
N HIS A 126 12.78 -8.36 9.24
CA HIS A 126 12.79 -8.94 7.90
C HIS A 126 11.95 -8.10 6.95
N CYS A 127 12.37 -7.98 5.69
CA CYS A 127 11.60 -7.39 4.62
C CYS A 127 11.50 -8.38 3.47
N VAL A 128 10.27 -8.77 3.12
CA VAL A 128 9.98 -9.65 1.99
C VAL A 128 9.38 -8.82 0.87
N THR A 129 10.10 -8.76 -0.25
CA THR A 129 9.67 -8.07 -1.45
C THR A 129 8.90 -9.01 -2.37
N ARG A 130 7.75 -8.56 -2.90
CA ARG A 130 6.96 -9.31 -3.88
C ARG A 130 6.58 -8.40 -5.04
N HIS A 131 6.89 -8.84 -6.26
CA HIS A 131 6.36 -8.24 -7.47
C HIS A 131 5.03 -8.89 -7.81
N VAL A 132 4.03 -8.05 -8.07
CA VAL A 132 2.67 -8.44 -8.40
C VAL A 132 2.33 -7.86 -9.76
N SER A 133 1.97 -8.72 -10.71
CA SER A 133 1.67 -8.30 -12.08
C SER A 133 0.43 -7.40 -12.11
N ILE A 134 0.45 -6.44 -13.05
CA ILE A 134 -0.69 -5.60 -13.41
C ILE A 134 -1.00 -5.88 -14.88
N GLY A 135 -2.21 -6.33 -15.17
CA GLY A 135 -2.64 -6.62 -16.53
C GLY A 135 -2.07 -7.93 -17.09
N GLY A 136 -1.84 -7.97 -18.41
CA GLY A 136 -1.51 -9.20 -19.16
C GLY A 136 -2.72 -9.92 -19.77
N GLU A 137 -3.85 -9.22 -19.95
CA GLU A 137 -5.11 -9.76 -20.47
C GLU A 137 -5.13 -9.97 -21.99
N LEU A 138 -4.29 -9.27 -22.77
CA LEU A 138 -4.15 -9.50 -24.21
C LEU A 138 -2.98 -10.46 -24.49
N GLY A 139 -3.31 -11.62 -25.06
CA GLY A 139 -2.34 -12.67 -25.43
C GLY A 139 -2.33 -13.89 -24.53
N CYS A 140 -3.32 -14.04 -23.64
CA CYS A 140 -3.62 -15.32 -23.00
C CYS A 140 -4.46 -16.18 -23.96
N ASP A 141 -3.84 -16.71 -25.01
CA ASP A 141 -4.23 -18.06 -25.42
C ASP A 141 -4.08 -18.91 -24.15
N GLY A 142 -5.17 -19.53 -23.69
CA GLY A 142 -5.26 -20.27 -22.42
C GLY A 142 -4.36 -21.52 -22.32
N LYS A 143 -3.16 -21.46 -22.91
CA LYS A 143 -2.11 -22.47 -22.93
C LYS A 143 -0.97 -22.13 -21.97
N ASP A 144 -0.63 -20.86 -21.74
CA ASP A 144 0.39 -20.46 -20.75
C ASP A 144 -0.12 -20.47 -19.30
N TYR A 145 -1.44 -20.64 -19.11
CA TYR A 145 -2.06 -20.85 -17.80
C TYR A 145 -2.26 -22.34 -17.46
N ARG A 146 -1.95 -23.27 -18.36
CA ARG A 146 -2.31 -24.70 -18.25
C ARG A 146 -1.18 -25.65 -17.80
N GLU A 147 -0.05 -25.13 -17.31
CA GLU A 147 0.91 -25.94 -16.55
C GLU A 147 0.86 -25.68 -15.02
N ALA A 148 -0.17 -24.98 -14.54
CA ALA A 148 -0.63 -25.16 -13.17
C ALA A 148 -1.79 -26.17 -13.25
N GLY A 149 -1.48 -27.43 -12.94
CA GLY A 149 -2.46 -28.52 -12.96
C GLY A 149 -3.72 -28.19 -12.16
N ASP A 150 -4.81 -28.88 -12.49
CA ASP A 150 -6.16 -28.77 -11.92
C ASP A 150 -6.19 -29.07 -10.40
N ASN A 151 -5.54 -28.23 -9.61
CA ASN A 151 -5.70 -28.11 -8.17
C ASN A 151 -6.30 -26.72 -7.91
N GLU A 152 -7.09 -26.63 -6.84
CA GLU A 152 -7.94 -25.54 -6.37
C GLU A 152 -7.24 -24.17 -6.11
N ASP A 153 -6.01 -23.99 -6.60
CA ASP A 153 -5.09 -22.88 -6.35
C ASP A 153 -4.83 -22.00 -7.59
N ASN A 154 -5.81 -21.95 -8.51
CA ASN A 154 -5.81 -21.01 -9.65
C ASN A 154 -6.19 -19.58 -9.22
N ARG A 155 -5.62 -19.11 -8.10
CA ARG A 155 -5.77 -17.73 -7.63
C ARG A 155 -5.03 -16.79 -8.58
N LYS A 156 -5.73 -15.77 -9.10
CA LYS A 156 -5.14 -14.59 -9.75
C LYS A 156 -3.80 -14.23 -9.06
N LYS A 157 -2.67 -14.33 -9.76
CA LYS A 157 -1.34 -13.98 -9.20
C LYS A 157 -1.05 -12.47 -9.19
N GLY A 158 -2.01 -11.64 -9.59
CA GLY A 158 -1.89 -10.18 -9.59
C GLY A 158 -3.21 -9.46 -9.84
N TYR A 159 -3.11 -8.18 -10.18
CA TYR A 159 -4.26 -7.30 -10.44
C TYR A 159 -4.59 -7.24 -11.92
N SER A 160 -5.88 -7.20 -12.26
CA SER A 160 -6.29 -6.80 -13.60
C SER A 160 -5.94 -5.33 -13.85
N SER A 161 -5.87 -4.97 -15.12
CA SER A 161 -5.58 -3.60 -15.53
C SER A 161 -6.68 -2.65 -15.03
N GLU A 162 -7.94 -3.09 -15.01
CA GLU A 162 -9.07 -2.34 -14.44
C GLU A 162 -8.98 -2.20 -12.92
N GLU A 163 -8.66 -3.28 -12.19
CA GLU A 163 -8.47 -3.21 -10.73
C GLU A 163 -7.38 -2.19 -10.38
N TRP A 164 -6.30 -2.16 -11.16
CA TRP A 164 -5.22 -1.18 -10.98
C TRP A 164 -5.65 0.25 -11.35
N ARG A 165 -6.40 0.43 -12.44
CA ARG A 165 -6.99 1.72 -12.85
C ARG A 165 -7.92 2.25 -11.76
N ASP A 166 -8.75 1.41 -11.16
CA ASP A 166 -9.75 1.79 -10.16
C ASP A 166 -9.09 2.28 -8.85
N ILE A 167 -7.95 1.71 -8.46
CA ILE A 167 -7.14 2.22 -7.34
C ILE A 167 -6.78 3.69 -7.58
N TRP A 168 -6.28 4.02 -8.78
CA TRP A 168 -5.90 5.39 -9.12
C TRP A 168 -7.10 6.29 -9.43
N MET A 169 -8.24 5.73 -9.85
CA MET A 169 -9.50 6.47 -9.97
C MET A 169 -9.94 7.02 -8.61
N GLY A 170 -9.75 6.26 -7.52
CA GLY A 170 -10.00 6.73 -6.15
C GLY A 170 -9.19 7.97 -5.75
N MET A 171 -8.08 8.23 -6.44
CA MET A 171 -7.21 9.39 -6.21
C MET A 171 -7.61 10.64 -7.00
N LYS A 172 -8.65 10.59 -7.86
CA LYS A 172 -9.10 11.72 -8.67
C LYS A 172 -9.33 12.99 -7.84
N GLY A 173 -10.15 12.88 -6.78
CA GLY A 173 -10.46 14.02 -5.92
C GLY A 173 -9.22 14.70 -5.30
N PRO A 174 -8.34 13.94 -4.62
CA PRO A 174 -7.06 14.45 -4.15
C PRO A 174 -6.18 15.08 -5.23
N VAL A 175 -6.08 14.47 -6.41
CA VAL A 175 -5.26 14.97 -7.52
C VAL A 175 -5.75 16.31 -8.05
N ILE A 176 -7.05 16.43 -8.31
CA ILE A 176 -7.64 17.68 -8.82
C ILE A 176 -7.55 18.80 -7.78
N ARG A 177 -7.79 18.50 -6.49
CA ARG A 177 -7.59 19.49 -5.42
C ARG A 177 -6.13 19.94 -5.27
N GLY A 178 -5.17 19.09 -5.64
CA GLY A 178 -3.76 19.42 -5.71
C GLY A 178 -3.34 20.20 -6.96
N GLY A 179 -4.29 20.64 -7.79
CA GLY A 179 -3.99 21.35 -9.05
C GLY A 179 -3.40 20.45 -10.13
N GLY A 180 -3.61 19.12 -10.03
CA GLY A 180 -3.19 18.14 -11.03
C GLY A 180 -1.68 18.01 -11.24
N TYR A 181 -0.88 18.59 -10.34
CA TYR A 181 0.58 18.44 -10.25
C TYR A 181 1.32 18.75 -11.56
N GLY A 182 0.80 19.70 -12.34
CA GLY A 182 1.38 20.13 -13.62
C GLY A 182 1.21 19.13 -14.77
N ILE A 183 0.42 18.07 -14.59
CA ILE A 183 0.19 17.03 -15.59
C ILE A 183 -1.22 17.08 -16.18
N VAL A 184 -2.24 17.37 -15.36
CA VAL A 184 -3.65 17.46 -15.77
C VAL A 184 -4.29 18.72 -15.18
N ASN A 185 -5.30 19.27 -15.85
CA ASN A 185 -5.97 20.51 -15.44
C ASN A 185 -7.46 20.32 -15.13
N SER A 186 -8.03 19.15 -15.43
CA SER A 186 -9.44 18.84 -15.19
C SER A 186 -9.67 17.37 -14.82
N GLU A 187 -10.86 17.06 -14.32
CA GLU A 187 -11.27 15.67 -14.06
C GLU A 187 -11.24 14.84 -15.35
N GLU A 188 -11.68 15.41 -16.47
CA GLU A 188 -11.71 14.77 -17.78
C GLU A 188 -10.30 14.44 -18.29
N GLU A 189 -9.33 15.35 -18.10
CA GLU A 189 -7.94 15.09 -18.45
C GLU A 189 -7.33 13.95 -17.60
N TYR A 190 -7.66 13.92 -16.30
CA TYR A 190 -7.22 12.84 -15.41
C TYR A 190 -7.82 11.48 -15.78
N GLU A 191 -9.13 11.44 -16.06
CA GLU A 191 -9.80 10.22 -16.49
C GLU A 191 -9.26 9.73 -17.83
N ALA A 192 -9.03 10.63 -18.80
CA ALA A 192 -8.42 10.27 -20.08
C ALA A 192 -6.98 9.73 -19.92
N LEU A 193 -6.21 10.25 -18.96
CA LEU A 193 -4.88 9.74 -18.61
C LEU A 193 -4.97 8.32 -18.03
N LEU A 194 -5.93 8.05 -17.15
CA LEU A 194 -6.18 6.72 -16.59
C LEU A 194 -6.62 5.72 -17.66
N GLU A 195 -7.53 6.10 -18.55
CA GLU A 195 -7.96 5.24 -19.67
C GLU A 195 -6.81 4.95 -20.65
N GLY A 196 -5.97 5.94 -20.94
CA GLY A 196 -4.77 5.73 -21.74
C GLY A 196 -3.79 4.76 -21.08
N SER A 197 -3.60 4.88 -19.76
CA SER A 197 -2.74 3.98 -18.98
C SER A 197 -3.30 2.56 -18.93
N LEU A 198 -4.62 2.41 -18.80
CA LEU A 198 -5.33 1.14 -18.83
C LEU A 198 -5.05 0.36 -20.13
N LEU A 199 -5.11 1.04 -21.28
CA LEU A 199 -4.82 0.41 -22.58
C LEU A 199 -3.36 -0.07 -22.69
N GLU A 200 -2.42 0.70 -22.15
CA GLU A 200 -1.01 0.29 -22.09
C GLU A 200 -0.83 -0.95 -21.21
N TRP A 201 -1.42 -1.00 -20.01
CA TRP A 201 -1.31 -2.15 -19.11
C TRP A 201 -1.96 -3.41 -19.68
N LYS A 202 -3.11 -3.28 -20.35
CA LYS A 202 -3.81 -4.42 -20.99
C LYS A 202 -2.96 -5.17 -22.00
N THR A 203 -2.09 -4.44 -22.70
CA THR A 203 -1.24 -4.94 -23.79
C THR A 203 0.15 -5.36 -23.34
N SER A 204 0.48 -5.20 -22.05
CA SER A 204 1.82 -5.48 -21.52
C SER A 204 1.83 -6.68 -20.59
N ARG A 205 2.94 -7.43 -20.65
CA ARG A 205 3.29 -8.48 -19.68
C ARG A 205 4.35 -8.02 -18.68
N GLU A 206 4.81 -6.79 -18.81
CA GLU A 206 5.93 -6.22 -18.04
C GLU A 206 5.45 -5.32 -16.89
N ALA A 207 4.18 -4.89 -16.89
CA ALA A 207 3.67 -4.03 -15.83
C ALA A 207 3.54 -4.80 -14.51
N TYR A 208 4.11 -4.24 -13.45
CA TYR A 208 4.00 -4.78 -12.09
C TYR A 208 4.01 -3.67 -11.05
N THR A 209 3.54 -4.01 -9.86
CA THR A 209 3.76 -3.25 -8.64
C THR A 209 4.54 -4.08 -7.64
N THR A 210 5.14 -3.42 -6.65
CA THR A 210 5.96 -4.08 -5.62
C THR A 210 5.33 -3.87 -4.26
N PHE A 211 5.15 -4.96 -3.52
CA PHE A 211 4.76 -4.92 -2.11
C PHE A 211 5.91 -5.36 -1.22
N TYR A 212 5.95 -4.74 -0.05
CA TYR A 212 6.87 -5.05 1.03
C TYR A 212 6.08 -5.60 2.20
N THR A 213 6.39 -6.83 2.63
CA THR A 213 5.97 -7.34 3.93
C THR A 213 7.14 -7.20 4.90
N ILE A 214 7.04 -6.28 5.85
CA ILE A 214 8.04 -6.04 6.87
C ILE A 214 7.56 -6.68 8.17
N LEU A 215 8.36 -7.60 8.71
CA LEU A 215 8.12 -8.26 9.99
C LEU A 215 9.20 -7.79 10.97
N ALA A 216 8.80 -7.50 12.20
CA ALA A 216 9.70 -7.08 13.27
C ALA A 216 9.20 -7.57 14.62
N ARG A 217 10.11 -7.94 15.52
CA ARG A 217 9.78 -8.45 16.85
C ARG A 217 10.28 -7.51 17.94
N LYS A 218 9.46 -7.23 18.96
CA LYS A 218 9.97 -6.52 20.14
C LYS A 218 10.82 -7.48 20.97
N SER A 219 12.00 -7.04 21.40
CA SER A 219 12.88 -7.82 22.27
C SER A 219 12.16 -8.25 23.57
N LEU A 220 12.63 -9.34 24.20
CA LEU A 220 12.10 -9.84 25.48
C LEU A 220 12.42 -8.90 26.65
#